data_AF-A0A6I1HY88-F1
#
_entry.id   AF-A0A6I1HY88-F1
#
_cell.length_a   1.000
_cell.length_b   1.000
_cell.length_c   1.000
_cell.angle_alpha   90.00
_cell.angle_beta   90.00
_cell.angle_gamma   90.00
#
_symmetry.space_group_name_H-M   'P 1'
#
loop_
_entity.id
_entity.type
_entity.pdbx_description
1 polymer ?
#
loop_
_entity_poly.entity_id
_entity_poly.type
_entity_poly.pdbx_seq_one_letter_code
_entity_poly.pdbx_strand_id
1 'polypeptide(L)'
;MKVLVWNIKFFSSSRIVGQTATGYAEAENLSRTKNDAARALATLSYIVSTVRRTAADVFVVVEPRASAGEPGTLADSSSGGPAGLILLLAHLRSMLGNTWYLVPPQRINSTQIDIIDGGSRYTECIGVFWNSKSVTFTGPWINTAAGPAAAGTPAAYTGAYANVVPADSTWAGTTSFADITGFPDPTSRRPFLTTFTEVAAPQRTLELYSVHCDTANGARAADAIRRIAFVDAAKKIILIAGDFNVDVSAPTGSGYLSMNSTFSKGFAKLYPGPIQTFYNRFPQFGPTMLRRGPDATPGNYSKNETLDFALIHLGAEAGNIDNCLCEAIDRVAQTPNRIGRAMSYALSDFTRGDNPIPVDRFRDRFNFGKIGTPAGIPSAPAVLADGTSDHLPILLTV
;
A
#
# COMPACT_ATOMS: atom_id res chain seq x y z
N MET A 1 17.58 -4.73 -2.99
CA MET A 1 16.16 -4.87 -3.37
C MET A 1 15.39 -3.62 -2.96
N LYS A 2 14.35 -3.25 -3.71
CA LYS A 2 13.47 -2.11 -3.42
C LYS A 2 12.01 -2.54 -3.30
N VAL A 3 11.39 -2.27 -2.16
CA VAL A 3 9.98 -2.60 -1.87
C VAL A 3 9.20 -1.31 -1.69
N LEU A 4 8.26 -1.04 -2.60
CA LEU A 4 7.33 0.08 -2.50
C LEU A 4 6.06 -0.40 -1.79
N VAL A 5 5.64 0.24 -0.71
CA VAL A 5 4.41 -0.10 0.03
C VAL A 5 3.50 1.10 0.08
N TRP A 6 2.21 0.90 -0.19
CA TRP A 6 1.27 2.02 -0.29
C TRP A 6 -0.12 1.62 0.17
N ASN A 7 -0.60 2.23 1.26
CA ASN A 7 -2.03 2.23 1.58
C ASN A 7 -2.76 3.17 0.61
N ILE A 8 -3.54 2.58 -0.30
CA ILE A 8 -4.44 3.33 -1.18
C ILE A 8 -5.84 3.13 -0.65
N LYS A 9 -6.36 4.16 0.03
CA LYS A 9 -7.62 4.05 0.76
C LYS A 9 -8.74 3.51 -0.13
N PHE A 10 -9.47 2.50 0.36
CA PHE A 10 -10.55 1.83 -0.35
C PHE A 10 -10.20 1.44 -1.81
N PHE A 11 -9.03 0.81 -2.01
CA PHE A 11 -8.59 0.41 -3.33
C PHE A 11 -9.59 -0.56 -3.97
N SER A 12 -9.99 -0.27 -5.21
CA SER A 12 -10.91 -1.05 -6.01
C SER A 12 -10.71 -0.77 -7.50
N SER A 13 -11.36 -1.53 -8.37
CA SER A 13 -11.38 -1.32 -9.82
C SER A 13 -11.76 0.12 -10.19
N SER A 14 -12.65 0.76 -9.43
CA SER A 14 -13.02 2.17 -9.61
C SER A 14 -11.85 3.13 -9.43
N ARG A 15 -10.77 2.75 -8.73
CA ARG A 15 -9.55 3.57 -8.65
C ARG A 15 -8.74 3.54 -9.94
N ILE A 16 -8.86 2.47 -10.72
CA ILE A 16 -8.05 2.19 -11.92
C ILE A 16 -8.80 2.50 -13.21
N VAL A 17 -10.12 2.28 -13.23
CA VAL A 17 -10.98 2.50 -14.41
C VAL A 17 -12.17 3.36 -14.00
N GLY A 18 -12.56 4.29 -14.89
CA GLY A 18 -13.75 5.12 -14.68
C GLY A 18 -15.05 4.32 -14.87
N GLN A 19 -16.11 4.70 -14.18
CA GLN A 19 -17.43 4.09 -14.32
C GLN A 19 -18.06 4.43 -15.68
N THR A 20 -18.74 3.46 -16.29
CA THR A 20 -19.50 3.66 -17.53
C THR A 20 -20.86 4.31 -17.26
N ALA A 21 -21.45 4.96 -18.28
CA ALA A 21 -22.70 5.74 -18.19
C ALA A 21 -23.93 4.98 -17.65
N THR A 22 -23.89 3.63 -17.63
CA THR A 22 -24.93 2.78 -17.04
C THR A 22 -25.00 2.82 -15.51
N GLY A 23 -24.02 3.45 -14.84
CA GLY A 23 -23.99 3.64 -13.38
C GLY A 23 -24.62 4.95 -12.88
N TYR A 24 -25.03 5.85 -13.77
CA TYR A 24 -25.64 7.14 -13.42
C TYR A 24 -27.00 7.30 -14.10
N ALA A 25 -27.95 8.00 -13.46
CA ALA A 25 -29.26 8.29 -14.05
C ALA A 25 -29.14 9.17 -15.32
N GLU A 26 -29.98 8.92 -16.32
CA GLU A 26 -29.86 9.37 -17.73
C GLU A 26 -29.66 10.89 -17.97
N ALA A 27 -30.01 11.78 -17.03
CA ALA A 27 -30.02 13.23 -17.30
C ALA A 27 -28.75 14.02 -16.92
N GLU A 28 -27.80 13.46 -16.15
CA GLU A 28 -26.56 14.16 -15.71
C GLU A 28 -25.26 13.54 -16.27
N ASN A 29 -25.40 12.72 -17.32
CA ASN A 29 -24.62 11.49 -17.45
C ASN A 29 -23.25 11.63 -18.16
N LEU A 30 -23.12 12.51 -19.17
CA LEU A 30 -21.87 12.53 -19.98
C LEU A 30 -20.70 13.26 -19.30
N SER A 31 -20.96 14.40 -18.64
CA SER A 31 -19.91 15.18 -17.97
C SER A 31 -19.31 14.39 -16.80
N ARG A 32 -20.16 13.64 -16.06
CA ARG A 32 -19.75 12.78 -14.95
C ARG A 32 -18.87 11.62 -15.39
N THR A 33 -19.31 10.87 -16.40
CA THR A 33 -18.52 9.76 -16.95
C THR A 33 -17.16 10.23 -17.46
N LYS A 34 -17.10 11.37 -18.18
CA LYS A 34 -15.82 11.95 -18.65
C LYS A 34 -14.91 12.35 -17.49
N ASN A 35 -15.50 12.97 -16.47
CA ASN A 35 -14.79 13.42 -15.27
C ASN A 35 -14.25 12.25 -14.44
N ASP A 36 -14.98 11.15 -14.34
CA ASP A 36 -14.51 9.97 -13.61
C ASP A 36 -13.44 9.19 -14.38
N ALA A 37 -13.59 9.08 -15.71
CA ALA A 37 -12.58 8.48 -16.58
C ALA A 37 -11.24 9.24 -16.52
N ALA A 38 -11.27 10.58 -16.56
CA ALA A 38 -10.07 11.39 -16.41
C ALA A 38 -9.40 11.18 -15.04
N ARG A 39 -10.18 11.03 -13.97
CA ARG A 39 -9.66 10.81 -12.60
C ARG A 39 -8.98 9.45 -12.51
N ALA A 40 -9.65 8.39 -12.97
CA ALA A 40 -9.11 7.05 -13.00
C ALA A 40 -7.78 7.00 -13.79
N LEU A 41 -7.72 7.67 -14.94
CA LEU A 41 -6.50 7.79 -15.73
C LEU A 41 -5.37 8.52 -14.98
N ALA A 42 -5.70 9.62 -14.29
CA ALA A 42 -4.72 10.36 -13.49
C ALA A 42 -4.17 9.52 -12.33
N THR A 43 -5.05 8.86 -11.58
CA THR A 43 -4.69 7.90 -10.51
C THR A 43 -3.78 6.80 -11.03
N LEU A 44 -4.18 6.14 -12.13
CA LEU A 44 -3.40 5.08 -12.73
C LEU A 44 -2.01 5.57 -13.17
N SER A 45 -1.96 6.72 -13.85
CA SER A 45 -0.71 7.34 -14.30
C SER A 45 0.19 7.67 -13.12
N TYR A 46 -0.40 8.15 -12.03
CA TYR A 46 0.31 8.45 -10.80
C TYR A 46 0.93 7.19 -10.20
N ILE A 47 0.14 6.12 -10.01
CA ILE A 47 0.60 4.84 -9.48
C ILE A 47 1.72 4.24 -10.35
N VAL A 48 1.47 4.04 -11.64
CA VAL A 48 2.41 3.39 -12.56
C VAL A 48 3.72 4.17 -12.67
N SER A 49 3.63 5.50 -12.73
CA SER A 49 4.84 6.31 -12.74
C SER A 49 5.59 6.21 -11.41
N THR A 50 4.91 6.06 -10.26
CA THR A 50 5.59 5.93 -8.95
C THR A 50 6.43 4.68 -8.95
N VAL A 51 5.83 3.55 -9.31
CA VAL A 51 6.52 2.27 -9.48
C VAL A 51 7.72 2.39 -10.43
N ARG A 52 7.55 3.06 -11.58
CA ARG A 52 8.65 3.29 -12.55
C ARG A 52 9.80 4.07 -11.94
N ARG A 53 9.52 5.17 -11.24
CA ARG A 53 10.53 6.13 -10.77
C ARG A 53 11.30 5.63 -9.57
N THR A 54 10.62 4.95 -8.65
CA THR A 54 11.30 4.30 -7.53
C THR A 54 12.13 3.11 -7.99
N ALA A 55 11.85 2.59 -9.19
CA ALA A 55 12.41 1.36 -9.73
C ALA A 55 12.20 0.22 -8.72
N ALA A 56 10.96 0.09 -8.24
CA ALA A 56 10.61 -0.94 -7.28
C ALA A 56 10.74 -2.34 -7.89
N ASP A 57 11.25 -3.28 -7.10
CA ASP A 57 11.31 -4.70 -7.42
C ASP A 57 10.02 -5.42 -6.98
N VAL A 58 9.46 -4.96 -5.85
CA VAL A 58 8.19 -5.39 -5.28
C VAL A 58 7.33 -4.16 -5.00
N PHE A 59 6.05 -4.21 -5.34
CA PHE A 59 5.08 -3.16 -5.07
C PHE A 59 3.88 -3.74 -4.32
N VAL A 60 3.60 -3.21 -3.14
CA VAL A 60 2.50 -3.61 -2.27
C VAL A 60 1.43 -2.54 -2.27
N VAL A 61 0.19 -2.95 -2.54
CA VAL A 61 -1.02 -2.13 -2.38
C VAL A 61 -1.78 -2.65 -1.17
N VAL A 62 -1.90 -1.78 -0.17
CA VAL A 62 -2.66 -1.98 1.06
C VAL A 62 -4.05 -1.37 0.91
N GLU A 63 -5.05 -2.00 1.55
CA GLU A 63 -6.48 -1.65 1.49
C GLU A 63 -7.28 -1.96 0.20
N PRO A 64 -6.91 -2.95 -0.66
CA PRO A 64 -7.86 -3.55 -1.59
C PRO A 64 -9.09 -4.15 -0.88
N ARG A 65 -10.28 -3.69 -1.26
CA ARG A 65 -11.55 -4.23 -0.72
C ARG A 65 -11.92 -5.56 -1.36
N ALA A 66 -12.03 -6.60 -0.56
CA ALA A 66 -12.43 -7.93 -0.99
C ALA A 66 -13.90 -8.24 -0.62
N SER A 67 -14.49 -9.19 -1.33
CA SER A 67 -15.74 -9.82 -0.91
C SER A 67 -15.53 -10.64 0.35
N ALA A 68 -16.57 -10.77 1.17
CA ALA A 68 -16.54 -11.57 2.39
C ALA A 68 -16.14 -13.03 2.12
N GLY A 69 -15.53 -13.66 3.12
CA GLY A 69 -15.12 -15.06 3.08
C GLY A 69 -14.01 -15.36 4.08
N GLU A 70 -13.59 -16.61 4.14
CA GLU A 70 -12.61 -17.08 5.12
C GLU A 70 -11.20 -16.51 4.87
N PRO A 71 -10.47 -16.08 5.91
CA PRO A 71 -9.08 -15.68 5.79
C PRO A 71 -8.19 -16.78 5.20
N GLY A 72 -7.18 -16.39 4.44
CA GLY A 72 -6.25 -17.32 3.79
C GLY A 72 -6.79 -17.98 2.51
N THR A 73 -8.09 -17.83 2.22
CA THR A 73 -8.66 -18.20 0.92
C THR A 73 -8.38 -17.10 -0.12
N LEU A 74 -8.25 -17.50 -1.38
CA LEU A 74 -8.12 -16.55 -2.49
C LEU A 74 -9.31 -15.60 -2.51
N ALA A 75 -9.03 -14.29 -2.56
CA ALA A 75 -10.05 -13.28 -2.73
C ALA A 75 -10.72 -13.47 -4.11
N ASP A 76 -12.03 -13.20 -4.20
CA ASP A 76 -12.74 -13.32 -5.47
C ASP A 76 -12.19 -12.35 -6.51
N SER A 77 -11.63 -12.88 -7.60
CA SER A 77 -11.00 -12.10 -8.67
C SER A 77 -11.92 -11.09 -9.37
N SER A 78 -13.25 -11.27 -9.24
CA SER A 78 -14.25 -10.36 -9.80
C SER A 78 -14.68 -9.25 -8.84
N SER A 79 -14.31 -9.35 -7.55
CA SER A 79 -14.65 -8.36 -6.53
C SER A 79 -13.79 -7.10 -6.65
N GLY A 80 -14.32 -5.96 -6.20
CA GLY A 80 -13.78 -4.61 -6.48
C GLY A 80 -12.25 -4.48 -6.33
N GLY A 81 -11.68 -4.81 -5.17
CA GLY A 81 -10.25 -4.76 -4.89
C GLY A 81 -9.43 -5.69 -5.78
N PRO A 82 -9.63 -7.02 -5.71
CA PRO A 82 -8.94 -7.99 -6.57
C PRO A 82 -9.05 -7.70 -8.07
N ALA A 83 -10.23 -7.33 -8.58
CA ALA A 83 -10.40 -6.92 -9.97
C ALA A 83 -9.55 -5.69 -10.29
N GLY A 84 -9.50 -4.71 -9.40
CA GLY A 84 -8.64 -3.54 -9.52
C GLY A 84 -7.15 -3.89 -9.53
N LEU A 85 -6.71 -4.87 -8.75
CA LEU A 85 -5.32 -5.34 -8.73
C LEU A 85 -4.94 -6.01 -10.06
N ILE A 86 -5.83 -6.83 -10.62
CA ILE A 86 -5.64 -7.49 -11.92
C ILE A 86 -5.56 -6.44 -13.05
N LEU A 87 -6.44 -5.44 -13.03
CA LEU A 87 -6.40 -4.32 -13.98
C LEU A 87 -5.11 -3.51 -13.85
N LEU A 88 -4.69 -3.20 -12.62
CA LEU A 88 -3.43 -2.51 -12.37
C LEU A 88 -2.22 -3.31 -12.89
N LEU A 89 -2.21 -4.63 -12.73
CA LEU A 89 -1.16 -5.49 -13.30
C LEU A 89 -1.09 -5.35 -14.83
N ALA A 90 -2.24 -5.37 -15.52
CA ALA A 90 -2.27 -5.24 -16.97
C ALA A 90 -1.65 -3.91 -17.43
N HIS A 91 -1.91 -2.82 -16.69
CA HIS A 91 -1.29 -1.53 -16.96
C HIS A 91 0.21 -1.47 -16.61
N LEU A 92 0.63 -2.08 -15.50
CA LEU A 92 2.06 -2.21 -15.18
C LEU A 92 2.80 -2.97 -16.29
N ARG A 93 2.23 -4.08 -16.80
CA ARG A 93 2.81 -4.85 -17.90
C ARG A 93 2.90 -4.06 -19.20
N SER A 94 1.82 -3.36 -19.56
CA SER A 94 1.77 -2.51 -20.75
C SER A 94 2.80 -1.37 -20.69
N MET A 95 2.96 -0.74 -19.53
CA MET A 95 3.76 0.48 -19.40
C MET A 95 5.21 0.25 -18.97
N LEU A 96 5.50 -0.84 -18.24
CA LEU A 96 6.82 -1.13 -17.65
C LEU A 96 7.43 -2.44 -18.17
N GLY A 97 6.68 -3.20 -18.96
CA GLY A 97 7.10 -4.48 -19.55
C GLY A 97 6.44 -5.69 -18.89
N ASN A 98 6.37 -6.79 -19.64
CA ASN A 98 5.62 -7.99 -19.27
C ASN A 98 6.26 -8.86 -18.17
N THR A 99 7.22 -8.31 -17.42
CA THR A 99 7.91 -9.01 -16.32
C THR A 99 7.27 -8.75 -14.96
N TRP A 100 6.24 -7.91 -14.91
CA TRP A 100 5.43 -7.74 -13.71
C TRP A 100 4.43 -8.88 -13.55
N TYR A 101 4.26 -9.35 -12.32
CA TYR A 101 3.28 -10.35 -11.91
C TYR A 101 2.61 -9.91 -10.60
N LEU A 102 1.51 -10.57 -10.23
CA LEU A 102 0.75 -10.32 -9.00
C LEU A 102 0.64 -11.62 -8.21
N VAL A 103 0.95 -11.58 -6.93
CA VAL A 103 0.70 -12.70 -6.03
C VAL A 103 -0.81 -12.76 -5.84
N PRO A 104 -1.49 -13.88 -6.18
CA PRO A 104 -2.94 -13.96 -6.05
C PRO A 104 -3.37 -13.64 -4.60
N PRO A 105 -4.16 -12.56 -4.40
CA PRO A 105 -4.41 -12.02 -3.08
C PRO A 105 -5.33 -12.94 -2.27
N GLN A 106 -5.09 -13.00 -0.95
CA GLN A 106 -5.94 -13.73 0.00
C GLN A 106 -6.74 -12.76 0.86
N ARG A 107 -7.90 -13.20 1.33
CA ARG A 107 -8.65 -12.48 2.37
C ARG A 107 -7.85 -12.47 3.67
N ILE A 108 -7.78 -11.33 4.35
CA ILE A 108 -6.93 -11.16 5.54
C ILE A 108 -7.69 -11.04 6.86
N ASN A 109 -9.01 -10.90 6.84
CA ASN A 109 -9.85 -10.79 8.04
C ASN A 109 -11.14 -11.61 7.90
N SER A 110 -11.57 -12.24 9.00
CA SER A 110 -12.71 -13.16 9.03
C SER A 110 -14.03 -12.45 9.23
N THR A 111 -14.01 -11.36 10.00
CA THR A 111 -15.20 -10.55 10.24
C THR A 111 -15.18 -9.37 9.29
N GLN A 112 -16.30 -9.12 8.64
CA GLN A 112 -16.43 -7.93 7.81
C GLN A 112 -16.33 -6.68 8.68
N ILE A 113 -15.60 -5.68 8.20
CA ILE A 113 -15.40 -4.39 8.85
C ILE A 113 -16.55 -3.48 8.44
N ASP A 114 -17.16 -2.80 9.41
CA ASP A 114 -18.21 -1.81 9.15
C ASP A 114 -17.60 -0.60 8.43
N ILE A 115 -18.31 -0.08 7.41
CA ILE A 115 -17.96 1.21 6.82
C ILE A 115 -18.43 2.29 7.80
N ILE A 116 -17.51 3.15 8.24
CA ILE A 116 -17.79 4.27 9.17
C ILE A 116 -18.95 5.17 8.69
N ASP A 117 -19.25 5.16 7.38
CA ASP A 117 -20.30 5.96 6.74
C ASP A 117 -21.56 5.13 6.31
N GLY A 118 -21.94 4.09 7.05
CA GLY A 118 -23.24 3.41 6.89
C GLY A 118 -23.39 2.50 5.65
N GLY A 119 -22.27 2.10 5.03
CA GLY A 119 -22.25 1.20 3.88
C GLY A 119 -22.16 -0.29 4.23
N SER A 120 -22.20 -1.14 3.19
CA SER A 120 -22.06 -2.60 3.35
C SER A 120 -20.67 -3.02 3.84
N ARG A 121 -20.69 -3.85 4.87
CA ARG A 121 -19.59 -4.62 5.42
C ARG A 121 -18.67 -5.26 4.36
N TYR A 122 -17.34 -5.16 4.53
CA TYR A 122 -16.33 -5.70 3.60
C TYR A 122 -15.19 -6.41 4.33
N THR A 123 -14.46 -7.27 3.62
CA THR A 123 -13.13 -7.73 4.05
C THR A 123 -12.07 -7.07 3.19
N GLU A 124 -10.81 -7.20 3.57
CA GLU A 124 -9.69 -6.69 2.81
C GLU A 124 -8.83 -7.85 2.28
N CYS A 125 -8.01 -7.52 1.30
CA CYS A 125 -6.86 -8.30 0.89
C CYS A 125 -5.67 -7.37 0.69
N ILE A 126 -4.50 -7.93 0.37
CA ILE A 126 -3.30 -7.16 0.02
C ILE A 126 -2.85 -7.58 -1.37
N GLY A 127 -2.57 -6.58 -2.23
CA GLY A 127 -1.97 -6.82 -3.53
C GLY A 127 -0.45 -6.75 -3.45
N VAL A 128 0.25 -7.81 -3.87
CA VAL A 128 1.72 -7.81 -3.93
C VAL A 128 2.15 -8.09 -5.36
N PHE A 129 2.63 -7.06 -6.04
CA PHE A 129 3.20 -7.14 -7.37
C PHE A 129 4.71 -7.33 -7.29
N TRP A 130 5.29 -8.07 -8.22
CA TRP A 130 6.74 -8.20 -8.31
C TRP A 130 7.24 -8.16 -9.75
N ASN A 131 8.48 -7.71 -9.93
CA ASN A 131 9.17 -7.71 -11.20
C ASN A 131 10.11 -8.92 -11.29
N SER A 132 9.79 -9.87 -12.18
CA SER A 132 10.53 -11.12 -12.36
C SER A 132 11.96 -10.94 -12.87
N LYS A 133 12.34 -9.74 -13.33
CA LYS A 133 13.74 -9.42 -13.65
C LYS A 133 14.61 -9.29 -12.42
N SER A 134 14.01 -8.90 -11.30
CA SER A 134 14.74 -8.60 -10.06
C SER A 134 14.58 -9.71 -9.03
N VAL A 135 13.37 -10.26 -8.90
CA VAL A 135 13.05 -11.25 -7.88
C VAL A 135 12.14 -12.37 -8.41
N THR A 136 12.32 -13.56 -7.86
CA THR A 136 11.44 -14.72 -8.08
C THR A 136 10.51 -14.89 -6.88
N PHE A 137 9.20 -15.04 -7.12
CA PHE A 137 8.24 -15.38 -6.07
C PHE A 137 8.37 -16.87 -5.69
N THR A 138 8.57 -17.15 -4.40
CA THR A 138 8.97 -18.47 -3.88
C THR A 138 8.09 -18.93 -2.71
N GLY A 139 6.87 -18.39 -2.58
CA GLY A 139 5.86 -18.89 -1.64
C GLY A 139 5.56 -17.96 -0.47
N PRO A 140 5.45 -18.45 0.78
CA PRO A 140 6.04 -19.70 1.30
C PRO A 140 5.22 -20.96 1.06
N TRP A 141 4.02 -20.84 0.49
CA TRP A 141 3.08 -21.94 0.30
C TRP A 141 2.91 -22.29 -1.17
N ILE A 142 2.21 -23.38 -1.44
CA ILE A 142 1.76 -23.73 -2.78
C ILE A 142 0.23 -23.63 -2.87
N ASN A 143 -0.26 -23.23 -4.02
CA ASN A 143 -1.65 -23.33 -4.40
C ASN A 143 -1.99 -24.79 -4.67
N THR A 144 -3.11 -25.25 -4.11
CA THR A 144 -3.66 -26.60 -4.29
C THR A 144 -5.10 -26.49 -4.75
N ALA A 145 -5.77 -27.63 -5.03
CA ALA A 145 -7.20 -27.63 -5.36
C ALA A 145 -8.09 -27.04 -4.26
N ALA A 146 -7.66 -27.11 -2.99
CA ALA A 146 -8.36 -26.52 -1.85
C ALA A 146 -7.91 -25.07 -1.54
N GLY A 147 -6.97 -24.53 -2.33
CA GLY A 147 -6.35 -23.24 -2.12
C GLY A 147 -4.93 -23.31 -1.56
N PRO A 148 -4.39 -22.18 -1.10
CA PRO A 148 -3.03 -22.06 -0.57
C PRO A 148 -2.76 -22.98 0.63
N ALA A 149 -1.65 -23.73 0.63
CA ALA A 149 -1.22 -24.61 1.74
C ALA A 149 0.31 -24.75 1.85
N ALA A 150 0.81 -24.98 3.07
CA ALA A 150 2.25 -25.17 3.35
C ALA A 150 2.83 -26.45 2.73
N ALA A 151 2.01 -27.49 2.63
CA ALA A 151 2.33 -28.77 2.02
C ALA A 151 1.08 -29.28 1.28
N GLY A 152 1.28 -29.92 0.13
CA GLY A 152 0.17 -30.44 -0.67
C GLY A 152 0.57 -30.77 -2.11
N THR A 153 -0.40 -31.23 -2.90
CA THR A 153 -0.21 -31.39 -4.33
C THR A 153 -0.39 -30.05 -5.02
N PRO A 154 0.63 -29.51 -5.72
CA PRO A 154 0.52 -28.25 -6.42
C PRO A 154 -0.62 -28.29 -7.46
N ALA A 155 -1.36 -27.20 -7.56
CA ALA A 155 -2.38 -26.99 -8.57
C ALA A 155 -2.17 -25.63 -9.25
N ALA A 156 -2.35 -25.59 -10.56
CA ALA A 156 -2.33 -24.34 -11.30
C ALA A 156 -3.46 -23.41 -10.83
N TYR A 157 -3.18 -22.11 -10.87
CA TYR A 157 -4.24 -21.12 -10.70
C TYR A 157 -5.24 -21.18 -11.85
N THR A 158 -6.51 -20.92 -11.57
CA THR A 158 -7.60 -20.92 -12.55
C THR A 158 -8.19 -19.53 -12.74
N GLY A 159 -9.04 -19.37 -13.75
CA GLY A 159 -9.77 -18.14 -14.02
C GLY A 159 -8.83 -16.94 -14.25
N ALA A 160 -9.19 -15.78 -13.71
CA ALA A 160 -8.40 -14.57 -13.91
C ALA A 160 -7.00 -14.66 -13.27
N TYR A 161 -6.83 -15.43 -12.20
CA TYR A 161 -5.53 -15.59 -11.54
C TYR A 161 -4.53 -16.43 -12.33
N ALA A 162 -4.98 -17.29 -13.24
CA ALA A 162 -4.08 -18.01 -14.15
C ALA A 162 -3.19 -17.07 -14.97
N ASN A 163 -3.66 -15.85 -15.25
CA ASN A 163 -2.98 -14.89 -16.11
C ASN A 163 -2.09 -13.90 -15.34
N VAL A 164 -2.10 -13.91 -14.01
CA VAL A 164 -1.38 -12.90 -13.21
C VAL A 164 -0.06 -13.39 -12.63
N VAL A 165 0.17 -14.70 -12.68
CA VAL A 165 1.42 -15.38 -12.30
C VAL A 165 2.14 -15.95 -13.54
N PRO A 166 3.43 -16.34 -13.46
CA PRO A 166 4.07 -17.10 -14.53
C PRO A 166 3.32 -18.40 -14.83
N ALA A 167 3.43 -18.88 -16.08
CA ALA A 167 2.93 -20.20 -16.44
C ALA A 167 3.52 -21.26 -15.48
N ASP A 168 2.68 -22.21 -15.06
CA ASP A 168 3.03 -23.30 -14.14
C ASP A 168 3.41 -22.88 -12.71
N SER A 169 3.40 -21.58 -12.38
CA SER A 169 3.62 -21.14 -11.02
C SER A 169 2.49 -21.59 -10.12
N THR A 170 2.82 -22.43 -9.15
CA THR A 170 1.93 -22.84 -8.08
C THR A 170 2.29 -22.21 -6.75
N TRP A 171 3.29 -21.33 -6.67
CA TRP A 171 3.61 -20.63 -5.42
C TRP A 171 2.45 -19.75 -4.97
N ALA A 172 2.23 -19.66 -3.67
CA ALA A 172 1.18 -18.90 -3.04
C ALA A 172 1.70 -18.17 -1.79
N GLY A 173 1.17 -16.96 -1.54
CA GLY A 173 1.38 -16.26 -0.28
C GLY A 173 0.59 -16.94 0.83
N THR A 174 0.61 -16.39 2.04
CA THR A 174 -0.21 -16.91 3.13
C THR A 174 -0.54 -15.86 4.18
N THR A 175 -1.70 -15.98 4.80
CA THR A 175 -2.05 -15.29 6.05
C THR A 175 -1.96 -16.22 7.26
N SER A 176 -1.41 -17.42 7.07
CA SER A 176 -1.38 -18.52 8.02
C SER A 176 0.07 -18.91 8.28
N PHE A 177 0.56 -18.60 9.47
CA PHE A 177 1.88 -18.95 9.97
C PHE A 177 1.80 -19.14 11.49
N ALA A 178 2.88 -19.59 12.13
CA ALA A 178 2.88 -19.89 13.56
C ALA A 178 2.31 -18.72 14.38
N ASP A 179 1.45 -19.03 15.34
CA ASP A 179 0.84 -18.10 16.30
C ASP A 179 -0.20 -17.08 15.74
N ILE A 180 -0.81 -17.31 14.57
CA ILE A 180 -1.80 -16.38 13.99
C ILE A 180 -3.29 -16.74 14.19
N THR A 181 -3.61 -17.73 15.05
CA THR A 181 -5.00 -18.08 15.34
C THR A 181 -5.71 -16.97 16.12
N GLY A 182 -6.72 -16.33 15.52
CA GLY A 182 -7.53 -15.28 16.18
C GLY A 182 -6.85 -13.91 16.32
N PHE A 183 -6.02 -13.51 15.35
CA PHE A 183 -5.02 -12.46 15.51
C PHE A 183 -5.47 -11.00 15.28
N PRO A 184 -5.13 -10.09 16.21
CA PRO A 184 -5.34 -10.24 17.66
C PRO A 184 -6.82 -10.41 18.04
N ASP A 185 -7.72 -10.17 17.09
CA ASP A 185 -9.15 -10.45 17.18
C ASP A 185 -9.69 -10.77 15.77
N PRO A 186 -10.94 -11.28 15.64
CA PRO A 186 -11.50 -11.65 14.33
C PRO A 186 -11.71 -10.49 13.33
N THR A 187 -11.73 -9.25 13.81
CA THR A 187 -11.87 -8.03 12.99
C THR A 187 -10.54 -7.54 12.44
N SER A 188 -9.45 -7.90 13.11
CA SER A 188 -8.12 -7.51 12.70
C SER A 188 -7.67 -8.16 11.40
N ARG A 189 -6.90 -7.42 10.63
CA ARG A 189 -6.34 -7.84 9.36
C ARG A 189 -5.01 -8.54 9.61
N ARG A 190 -4.97 -9.83 9.28
CA ARG A 190 -3.77 -10.66 9.36
C ARG A 190 -2.70 -10.15 8.40
N PRO A 191 -1.41 -10.17 8.77
CA PRO A 191 -0.35 -9.91 7.81
C PRO A 191 -0.40 -10.89 6.65
N PHE A 192 -0.13 -10.40 5.44
CA PHE A 192 0.02 -11.23 4.26
C PHE A 192 1.50 -11.49 4.00
N LEU A 193 1.93 -12.73 4.20
CA LEU A 193 3.30 -13.18 4.01
C LEU A 193 3.51 -13.62 2.55
N THR A 194 4.55 -13.05 1.95
CA THR A 194 5.06 -13.43 0.62
C THR A 194 6.57 -13.57 0.67
N THR A 195 7.10 -14.55 -0.04
CA THR A 195 8.54 -14.81 -0.09
C THR A 195 9.10 -14.59 -1.49
N PHE A 196 10.21 -13.88 -1.57
CA PHE A 196 10.90 -13.58 -2.83
C PHE A 196 12.39 -13.88 -2.71
N THR A 197 13.03 -14.29 -3.80
CA THR A 197 14.49 -14.45 -3.86
C THR A 197 15.05 -13.57 -4.96
N GLU A 198 16.12 -12.82 -4.69
CA GLU A 198 16.81 -12.04 -5.72
C GLU A 198 17.32 -12.94 -6.85
N VAL A 199 17.05 -12.55 -8.09
CA VAL A 199 17.50 -13.31 -9.28
C VAL A 199 19.01 -13.25 -9.41
N ALA A 200 19.57 -12.05 -9.23
CA ALA A 200 21.01 -11.81 -9.25
C ALA A 200 21.64 -11.99 -7.87
N ALA A 201 22.97 -12.14 -7.84
CA ALA A 201 23.75 -12.07 -6.61
C ALA A 201 23.42 -10.79 -5.83
N PRO A 202 23.34 -10.83 -4.48
CA PRO A 202 23.76 -11.94 -3.60
C PRO A 202 22.76 -13.10 -3.42
N GLN A 203 21.61 -13.06 -4.11
CA GLN A 203 20.52 -14.06 -4.00
C GLN A 203 19.93 -14.13 -2.59
N ARG A 204 19.66 -12.97 -2.00
CA ARG A 204 18.97 -12.90 -0.70
C ARG A 204 17.51 -13.30 -0.84
N THR A 205 16.96 -13.84 0.24
CA THR A 205 15.54 -14.20 0.34
C THR A 205 14.82 -13.19 1.23
N LEU A 206 13.84 -12.49 0.66
CA LEU A 206 12.93 -11.59 1.37
C LEU A 206 11.68 -12.37 1.80
N GLU A 207 11.41 -12.41 3.11
CA GLU A 207 10.07 -12.67 3.65
C GLU A 207 9.41 -11.33 3.97
N LEU A 208 8.37 -11.01 3.22
CA LEU A 208 7.62 -9.76 3.32
C LEU A 208 6.25 -10.02 3.96
N TYR A 209 6.07 -9.50 5.17
CA TYR A 209 4.80 -9.41 5.87
C TYR A 209 4.18 -8.05 5.59
N SER A 210 3.23 -8.00 4.67
CA SER A 210 2.48 -6.78 4.38
C SER A 210 1.35 -6.60 5.39
N VAL A 211 1.19 -5.40 5.96
CA VAL A 211 0.26 -5.17 7.08
C VAL A 211 -0.67 -3.98 6.87
N HIS A 212 -1.85 -4.08 7.47
CA HIS A 212 -2.78 -2.98 7.68
C HIS A 212 -3.41 -3.17 9.07
N CYS A 213 -2.93 -2.50 10.10
CA CYS A 213 -3.50 -2.70 11.44
C CYS A 213 -4.84 -1.98 11.57
N ASP A 214 -5.69 -2.40 12.51
CA ASP A 214 -6.97 -1.73 12.79
C ASP A 214 -6.73 -0.37 13.48
N THR A 215 -7.52 0.66 13.18
CA THR A 215 -7.43 1.97 13.85
C THR A 215 -7.74 1.92 15.36
N ALA A 216 -8.67 1.07 15.79
CA ALA A 216 -9.07 0.95 17.19
C ALA A 216 -8.08 0.11 18.00
N ASN A 217 -7.44 -0.86 17.36
CA ASN A 217 -6.53 -1.83 18.00
C ASN A 217 -5.11 -1.78 17.43
N GLY A 218 -4.70 -0.69 16.78
CA GLY A 218 -3.46 -0.60 16.01
C GLY A 218 -2.22 -0.99 16.81
N ALA A 219 -2.11 -0.47 18.02
CA ALA A 219 -1.03 -0.81 18.96
C ALA A 219 -0.99 -2.31 19.29
N ARG A 220 -2.14 -2.95 19.50
CA ARG A 220 -2.25 -4.37 19.85
C ARG A 220 -1.95 -5.26 18.64
N ALA A 221 -2.45 -4.89 17.46
CA ALA A 221 -2.13 -5.61 16.22
C ALA A 221 -0.64 -5.50 15.90
N ALA A 222 -0.06 -4.31 16.00
CA ALA A 222 1.38 -4.10 15.82
C ALA A 222 2.22 -4.87 16.86
N ASP A 223 1.79 -4.92 18.13
CA ASP A 223 2.40 -5.73 19.18
C ASP A 223 2.32 -7.23 18.87
N ALA A 224 1.21 -7.71 18.31
CA ALA A 224 1.09 -9.10 17.93
C ALA A 224 1.99 -9.40 16.70
N ILE A 225 2.12 -8.45 15.77
CA ILE A 225 2.95 -8.58 14.57
C ILE A 225 4.43 -8.68 14.95
N ARG A 226 4.90 -7.87 15.91
CA ARG A 226 6.30 -7.92 16.37
C ARG A 226 6.67 -9.27 17.02
N ARG A 227 5.67 -10.06 17.44
CA ARG A 227 5.86 -11.36 18.10
C ARG A 227 5.87 -12.52 17.12
N ILE A 228 5.57 -12.31 15.83
CA ILE A 228 5.59 -13.35 14.81
C ILE A 228 6.92 -14.10 14.88
N ALA A 229 6.83 -15.43 15.01
CA ALA A 229 8.00 -16.28 14.98
C ALA A 229 8.52 -16.41 13.55
N PHE A 230 9.84 -16.40 13.41
CA PHE A 230 10.50 -16.59 12.13
C PHE A 230 11.74 -17.45 12.32
N VAL A 231 12.13 -18.12 11.24
CA VAL A 231 13.40 -18.85 11.18
C VAL A 231 14.44 -17.92 10.61
N ASP A 232 15.48 -17.62 11.39
CA ASP A 232 16.64 -16.86 10.92
C ASP A 232 17.48 -17.71 9.95
N ALA A 233 18.02 -17.09 8.92
CA ALA A 233 18.95 -17.71 7.99
C ALA A 233 19.88 -16.65 7.40
N ALA A 234 21.12 -17.04 7.10
CA ALA A 234 22.21 -16.10 6.79
C ALA A 234 21.84 -15.04 5.73
N LYS A 235 21.24 -15.44 4.60
CA LYS A 235 20.89 -14.52 3.50
C LYS A 235 19.44 -14.04 3.53
N LYS A 236 18.77 -14.12 4.68
CA LYS A 236 17.35 -13.81 4.80
C LYS A 236 17.13 -12.37 5.23
N ILE A 237 16.19 -11.71 4.59
CA ILE A 237 15.64 -10.42 4.96
C ILE A 237 14.22 -10.68 5.41
N ILE A 238 13.87 -10.24 6.61
CA ILE A 238 12.49 -10.28 7.07
C ILE A 238 12.02 -8.85 7.18
N LEU A 239 11.00 -8.51 6.41
CA LEU A 239 10.46 -7.16 6.32
C LEU A 239 8.98 -7.20 6.69
N ILE A 240 8.59 -6.39 7.65
CA ILE A 240 7.19 -6.18 8.02
C ILE A 240 6.87 -4.73 7.67
N ALA A 241 5.97 -4.49 6.73
CA ALA A 241 5.76 -3.14 6.21
C ALA A 241 4.31 -2.88 5.81
N GLY A 242 3.87 -1.63 6.00
CA GLY A 242 2.52 -1.20 5.68
C GLY A 242 2.02 -0.15 6.65
N ASP A 243 0.70 -0.03 6.72
CA ASP A 243 0.02 0.89 7.63
C ASP A 243 -0.19 0.22 8.99
N PHE A 244 0.55 0.68 9.99
CA PHE A 244 0.45 0.16 11.35
C PHE A 244 -0.68 0.82 12.16
N ASN A 245 -1.32 1.87 11.64
CA ASN A 245 -2.28 2.70 12.37
C ASN A 245 -1.74 3.13 13.76
N VAL A 246 -0.42 3.29 13.86
CA VAL A 246 0.31 3.75 15.05
C VAL A 246 1.15 4.92 14.61
N ASP A 247 0.82 6.12 15.10
CA ASP A 247 1.60 7.30 14.84
C ASP A 247 2.90 7.29 15.65
N VAL A 248 4.01 7.02 14.97
CA VAL A 248 5.32 7.02 15.61
C VAL A 248 5.92 8.42 15.77
N SER A 249 5.32 9.44 15.16
CA SER A 249 5.70 10.84 15.34
C SER A 249 5.15 11.48 16.62
N ALA A 250 4.26 10.78 17.32
CA ALA A 250 3.71 11.15 18.62
C ALA A 250 4.40 10.35 19.76
N PRO A 251 5.57 10.79 20.28
CA PRO A 251 6.44 10.00 21.16
C PRO A 251 5.86 9.70 22.56
N THR A 252 4.70 10.26 22.90
CA THR A 252 3.97 10.02 24.14
C THR A 252 2.68 9.24 23.95
N GLY A 253 2.31 8.91 22.70
CA GLY A 253 1.13 8.12 22.39
C GLY A 253 1.28 6.67 22.84
N SER A 254 0.19 6.06 23.32
CA SER A 254 0.17 4.65 23.73
C SER A 254 0.61 3.69 22.62
N GLY A 255 0.27 4.00 21.36
CA GLY A 255 0.75 3.26 20.19
C GLY A 255 2.27 3.33 20.02
N TYR A 256 2.85 4.52 20.11
CA TYR A 256 4.31 4.69 20.07
C TYR A 256 4.98 3.94 21.22
N LEU A 257 4.47 4.05 22.46
CA LEU A 257 5.05 3.37 23.61
C LEU A 257 4.98 1.85 23.48
N SER A 258 3.86 1.32 22.98
CA SER A 258 3.72 -0.11 22.68
C SER A 258 4.74 -0.57 21.65
N MET A 259 4.93 0.22 20.58
CA MET A 259 5.91 -0.05 19.53
C MET A 259 7.36 0.17 19.98
N ASN A 260 7.61 1.05 20.95
CA ASN A 260 8.97 1.38 21.39
C ASN A 260 9.44 0.53 22.58
N SER A 261 8.53 -0.17 23.26
CA SER A 261 8.87 -1.18 24.26
C SER A 261 9.73 -2.29 23.63
N THR A 262 10.76 -2.74 24.35
CA THR A 262 11.92 -3.50 23.86
C THR A 262 11.58 -4.56 22.79
N PHE A 263 12.08 -4.35 21.56
CA PHE A 263 12.09 -5.35 20.48
C PHE A 263 13.00 -6.51 20.87
N SER A 264 12.46 -7.49 21.61
CA SER A 264 13.22 -8.65 22.10
C SER A 264 13.61 -9.68 21.03
N LYS A 265 13.31 -9.43 19.75
CA LYS A 265 13.53 -10.38 18.63
C LYS A 265 14.47 -9.88 17.52
N GLY A 266 15.25 -8.83 17.75
CA GLY A 266 16.29 -8.40 16.80
C GLY A 266 15.79 -7.71 15.52
N PHE A 267 14.59 -7.12 15.55
CA PHE A 267 14.11 -6.22 14.49
C PHE A 267 14.62 -4.79 14.71
N ALA A 268 15.11 -4.17 13.65
CA ALA A 268 15.33 -2.74 13.55
C ALA A 268 14.10 -2.04 12.97
N LYS A 269 13.95 -0.75 13.28
CA LYS A 269 12.84 0.10 12.80
C LYS A 269 13.33 0.94 11.62
N LEU A 270 12.59 0.92 10.52
CA LEU A 270 12.82 1.79 9.37
C LEU A 270 11.65 2.75 9.22
N TYR A 271 11.88 4.00 9.63
CA TYR A 271 10.89 5.05 9.53
C TYR A 271 11.18 5.96 8.34
N PRO A 272 10.14 6.50 7.67
CA PRO A 272 10.33 7.56 6.69
C PRO A 272 11.08 8.75 7.30
N GLY A 273 12.22 9.18 6.73
CA GLY A 273 12.99 10.33 7.24
C GLY A 273 14.28 10.64 6.45
N PRO A 274 14.88 11.84 6.61
CA PRO A 274 14.87 12.66 7.82
C PRO A 274 14.14 14.01 7.65
N ILE A 275 13.37 14.45 8.65
CA ILE A 275 13.17 15.90 8.84
C ILE A 275 14.29 16.36 9.76
N GLN A 276 15.42 16.80 9.18
CA GLN A 276 16.42 17.51 9.98
C GLN A 276 15.84 18.87 10.36
N THR A 277 15.62 19.09 11.66
CA THR A 277 15.94 20.40 12.25
C THR A 277 16.90 20.17 13.41
N PHE A 278 18.10 20.77 13.29
CA PHE A 278 19.23 20.72 14.23
C PHE A 278 18.90 21.13 15.69
N TYR A 279 17.62 21.38 16.02
CA TYR A 279 17.19 22.05 17.25
C TYR A 279 16.24 21.24 18.15
N ASN A 280 15.70 20.11 17.71
CA ASN A 280 14.70 19.37 18.49
C ASN A 280 15.29 18.11 19.15
N ARG A 281 15.14 18.00 20.48
CA ARG A 281 15.57 16.84 21.29
C ARG A 281 14.76 15.54 21.04
N PHE A 282 13.94 15.48 19.99
CA PHE A 282 13.06 14.36 19.67
C PHE A 282 13.28 13.90 18.21
N PRO A 283 13.20 12.59 17.91
CA PRO A 283 13.30 12.10 16.54
C PRO A 283 12.16 12.69 15.70
N GLN A 284 12.48 13.24 14.53
CA GLN A 284 11.47 13.71 13.58
C GLN A 284 11.38 12.73 12.41
N PHE A 285 10.18 12.21 12.20
CA PHE A 285 9.85 11.31 11.10
C PHE A 285 9.11 12.08 10.02
N GLY A 286 9.25 11.65 8.77
CA GLY A 286 8.50 12.19 7.65
C GLY A 286 7.01 11.83 7.76
N PRO A 287 6.10 12.73 7.36
CA PRO A 287 4.69 12.41 7.34
C PRO A 287 4.39 11.35 6.28
N THR A 288 3.44 10.47 6.56
CA THR A 288 2.94 9.48 5.58
C THR A 288 1.48 9.70 5.23
N MET A 289 0.86 10.75 5.78
CA MET A 289 -0.57 11.03 5.61
C MET A 289 -0.81 12.34 4.86
N LEU A 290 -1.62 12.28 3.81
CA LEU A 290 -2.18 13.44 3.11
C LEU A 290 -3.55 13.78 3.71
N ARG A 291 -3.79 15.07 3.97
CA ARG A 291 -5.12 15.52 4.45
C ARG A 291 -6.19 15.37 3.36
N ARG A 292 -7.43 15.10 3.76
CA ARG A 292 -8.61 15.11 2.88
C ARG A 292 -8.85 16.49 2.26
N GLY A 293 -9.57 16.57 1.14
CA GLY A 293 -9.73 17.79 0.33
C GLY A 293 -9.98 19.10 1.11
N PRO A 294 -11.01 19.17 1.97
CA PRO A 294 -11.31 20.38 2.75
C PRO A 294 -10.15 20.83 3.67
N ASP A 295 -9.39 19.88 4.22
CA ASP A 295 -8.34 20.12 5.21
C ASP A 295 -6.93 20.18 4.60
N ALA A 296 -6.78 19.78 3.35
CA ALA A 296 -5.54 19.90 2.59
C ALA A 296 -5.36 21.33 2.10
N THR A 297 -4.84 22.16 2.99
CA THR A 297 -4.29 23.48 2.66
C THR A 297 -2.77 23.36 2.47
N PRO A 298 -2.09 24.33 1.86
CA PRO A 298 -0.63 24.32 1.77
C PRO A 298 0.08 24.14 3.12
N GLY A 299 -0.43 24.74 4.20
CA GLY A 299 0.13 24.60 5.55
C GLY A 299 -0.19 23.27 6.25
N ASN A 300 -1.15 22.50 5.72
CA ASN A 300 -1.59 21.23 6.29
C ASN A 300 -1.55 20.09 5.25
N TYR A 301 -0.82 20.24 4.15
CA TYR A 301 -0.84 19.31 3.02
C TYR A 301 -0.64 17.86 3.46
N SER A 302 0.43 17.67 4.22
CA SER A 302 0.74 16.47 4.95
C SER A 302 0.40 16.65 6.42
N LYS A 303 -0.29 15.67 7.01
CA LYS A 303 -0.44 15.59 8.46
C LYS A 303 0.89 15.10 9.04
N ASN A 304 1.37 15.73 10.11
CA ASN A 304 2.52 15.21 10.86
C ASN A 304 2.12 13.96 11.65
N GLU A 305 1.88 12.88 10.90
CA GLU A 305 1.59 11.53 11.36
C GLU A 305 2.40 10.57 10.49
N THR A 306 3.06 9.62 11.16
CA THR A 306 3.87 8.58 10.51
C THR A 306 3.24 7.25 10.88
N LEU A 307 2.27 6.82 10.07
CA LEU A 307 1.53 5.56 10.27
C LEU A 307 2.14 4.41 9.46
N ASP A 308 2.77 4.76 8.33
CA ASP A 308 3.36 3.82 7.39
C ASP A 308 4.87 3.72 7.61
N PHE A 309 5.35 2.54 7.98
CA PHE A 309 6.77 2.30 8.19
C PHE A 309 7.10 0.82 8.03
N ALA A 310 8.34 0.44 8.34
CA ALA A 310 8.73 -0.96 8.34
C ALA A 310 9.53 -1.38 9.58
N LEU A 311 9.47 -2.67 9.86
CA LEU A 311 10.36 -3.40 10.75
C LEU A 311 11.18 -4.35 9.90
N ILE A 312 12.48 -4.42 10.16
CA ILE A 312 13.39 -5.26 9.38
C ILE A 312 14.31 -6.08 10.28
N HIS A 313 14.53 -7.33 9.90
CA HIS A 313 15.56 -8.18 10.45
C HIS A 313 16.42 -8.70 9.29
N LEU A 314 17.74 -8.69 9.50
CA LEU A 314 18.72 -9.15 8.51
C LEU A 314 19.48 -10.32 9.10
N GLY A 315 19.50 -11.43 8.37
CA GLY A 315 20.45 -12.50 8.62
C GLY A 315 21.88 -12.01 8.41
N ALA A 316 22.84 -12.75 8.98
CA ALA A 316 24.25 -12.33 9.05
C ALA A 316 24.91 -12.00 7.69
N GLU A 317 24.43 -12.56 6.59
CA GLU A 317 24.92 -12.34 5.22
C GLU A 317 23.93 -11.53 4.35
N ALA A 318 22.81 -11.08 4.91
CA ALA A 318 21.76 -10.37 4.17
C ALA A 318 22.08 -8.89 3.93
N GLY A 319 23.07 -8.34 4.63
CA GLY A 319 23.54 -6.97 4.46
C GLY A 319 23.85 -6.30 5.78
N ASN A 320 23.95 -4.97 5.75
CA ASN A 320 24.06 -4.13 6.94
C ASN A 320 22.80 -3.28 7.07
N ILE A 321 22.20 -3.29 8.26
CA ILE A 321 21.00 -2.51 8.59
C ILE A 321 21.19 -1.01 8.37
N ASP A 322 22.41 -0.49 8.56
CA ASP A 322 22.72 0.93 8.37
C ASP A 322 22.57 1.38 6.90
N ASN A 323 22.58 0.43 5.96
CA ASN A 323 22.35 0.70 4.55
C ASN A 323 20.87 0.59 4.15
N CYS A 324 20.00 0.17 5.07
CA CYS A 324 18.58 0.07 4.80
C CYS A 324 17.90 1.42 5.02
N LEU A 325 17.00 1.78 4.11
CA LEU A 325 16.32 3.08 4.12
C LEU A 325 14.81 2.90 4.00
N CYS A 326 14.07 3.81 4.63
CA CYS A 326 12.64 4.00 4.42
C CYS A 326 12.40 5.46 4.05
N GLU A 327 11.77 5.69 2.91
CA GLU A 327 11.53 7.03 2.38
C GLU A 327 10.05 7.19 2.06
N ALA A 328 9.41 8.23 2.59
CA ALA A 328 8.08 8.63 2.12
C ALA A 328 8.22 9.27 0.73
N ILE A 329 7.45 8.77 -0.22
CA ILE A 329 7.47 9.20 -1.60
C ILE A 329 6.48 10.36 -1.77
N ASP A 330 6.87 11.51 -1.23
CA ASP A 330 6.16 12.76 -1.47
C ASP A 330 6.60 13.38 -2.78
N ARG A 331 5.77 13.16 -3.80
CA ARG A 331 5.96 13.79 -5.09
C ARG A 331 5.70 15.28 -5.07
N VAL A 332 5.14 15.88 -4.03
CA VAL A 332 5.08 17.34 -3.90
C VAL A 332 6.37 17.92 -3.37
N ALA A 333 7.00 17.27 -2.39
CA ALA A 333 8.26 17.70 -1.78
C ALA A 333 9.54 17.30 -2.56
N GLN A 334 9.41 16.74 -3.76
CA GLN A 334 10.52 16.29 -4.61
C GLN A 334 11.30 15.06 -4.08
N THR A 335 10.65 14.15 -3.36
CA THR A 335 11.32 12.96 -2.77
C THR A 335 10.70 11.65 -3.31
N PRO A 336 11.48 10.68 -3.86
CA PRO A 336 12.84 10.75 -4.37
C PRO A 336 12.77 11.18 -5.85
N ASN A 337 12.64 12.50 -6.03
CA ASN A 337 12.93 13.34 -7.18
C ASN A 337 12.14 13.32 -8.52
N ARG A 338 11.93 14.59 -8.95
CA ARG A 338 11.40 15.21 -10.17
C ARG A 338 9.94 15.05 -10.54
N ILE A 339 9.01 15.91 -10.09
CA ILE A 339 7.76 16.05 -10.84
C ILE A 339 8.02 16.61 -12.25
N GLY A 340 7.14 16.32 -13.20
CA GLY A 340 7.14 17.03 -14.49
C GLY A 340 7.08 18.55 -14.32
N ARG A 341 7.64 19.29 -15.30
CA ARG A 341 7.77 20.76 -15.31
C ARG A 341 6.54 21.51 -14.81
N ALA A 342 5.34 21.08 -15.21
CA ALA A 342 4.07 21.72 -14.86
C ALA A 342 3.89 21.93 -13.34
N MET A 343 4.40 21.02 -12.51
CA MET A 343 4.23 21.08 -11.06
C MET A 343 5.32 21.88 -10.35
N SER A 344 6.55 21.87 -10.86
CA SER A 344 7.59 22.80 -10.39
C SER A 344 7.16 24.26 -10.63
N TYR A 345 6.48 24.53 -11.75
CA TYR A 345 5.89 25.85 -12.03
C TYR A 345 4.76 26.18 -11.05
N ALA A 346 3.80 25.27 -10.81
CA ALA A 346 2.73 25.51 -9.85
C ALA A 346 3.23 25.79 -8.41
N LEU A 347 4.28 25.09 -7.96
CA LEU A 347 4.89 25.33 -6.64
C LEU A 347 5.78 26.58 -6.61
N SER A 348 6.56 26.86 -7.67
CA SER A 348 7.41 28.06 -7.75
C SER A 348 6.62 29.35 -7.88
N ASP A 349 5.49 29.31 -8.59
CA ASP A 349 4.62 30.48 -8.78
C ASP A 349 3.82 30.77 -7.51
N PHE A 350 3.58 29.75 -6.66
CA PHE A 350 2.98 29.92 -5.34
C PHE A 350 3.97 30.49 -4.30
N THR A 351 5.22 30.00 -4.27
CA THR A 351 6.25 30.50 -3.34
C THR A 351 6.79 31.88 -3.69
N ARG A 352 6.63 32.33 -4.94
CA ARG A 352 7.03 33.67 -5.39
C ARG A 352 6.02 34.77 -5.11
N GLY A 353 4.83 34.46 -4.59
CA GLY A 353 3.85 35.47 -4.15
C GLY A 353 3.21 36.32 -5.26
N ASP A 354 3.63 36.17 -6.52
CA ASP A 354 3.24 37.08 -7.60
C ASP A 354 1.91 36.73 -8.30
N ASN A 355 1.24 35.63 -7.92
CA ASN A 355 -0.20 35.41 -8.12
C ASN A 355 -0.66 34.20 -7.30
N PRO A 356 -1.61 34.32 -6.37
CA PRO A 356 -2.10 33.16 -5.64
C PRO A 356 -2.81 32.23 -6.62
N ILE A 357 -2.26 31.03 -6.80
CA ILE A 357 -3.05 29.92 -7.33
C ILE A 357 -4.27 29.77 -6.40
N PRO A 358 -5.51 29.78 -6.93
CA PRO A 358 -6.69 29.56 -6.10
C PRO A 358 -6.54 28.25 -5.33
N VAL A 359 -6.85 28.24 -4.04
CA VAL A 359 -6.85 27.04 -3.16
C VAL A 359 -7.58 25.85 -3.82
N ASP A 360 -8.53 26.14 -4.71
CA ASP A 360 -9.26 25.18 -5.52
C ASP A 360 -8.38 24.32 -6.45
N ARG A 361 -7.25 24.84 -6.97
CA ARG A 361 -6.29 24.02 -7.75
C ARG A 361 -5.42 23.12 -6.87
N PHE A 362 -5.22 23.48 -5.61
CA PHE A 362 -4.52 22.66 -4.61
C PHE A 362 -5.40 21.51 -4.12
N ARG A 363 -6.70 21.79 -4.00
CA ARG A 363 -7.73 20.80 -3.67
C ARG A 363 -8.21 19.99 -4.88
N ASP A 364 -7.68 20.28 -6.07
CA ASP A 364 -8.09 19.58 -7.28
C ASP A 364 -7.69 18.10 -7.20
N ARG A 365 -8.69 17.24 -7.37
CA ARG A 365 -8.57 15.78 -7.42
C ARG A 365 -7.62 15.27 -8.52
N PHE A 366 -7.28 16.11 -9.49
CA PHE A 366 -6.31 15.81 -10.55
C PHE A 366 -4.86 16.15 -10.16
N ASN A 367 -4.63 16.57 -8.91
CA ASN A 367 -3.39 17.18 -8.50
C ASN A 367 -2.77 16.52 -7.25
N PHE A 368 -1.44 16.61 -7.17
CA PHE A 368 -0.67 16.54 -5.92
C PHE A 368 -0.80 15.27 -5.08
N GLY A 369 -0.60 14.10 -5.70
CA GLY A 369 -0.28 12.87 -4.97
C GLY A 369 -1.42 12.13 -4.29
N LYS A 370 -2.63 12.68 -4.37
CA LYS A 370 -3.87 12.02 -3.93
C LYS A 370 -4.42 11.10 -5.00
N ILE A 371 -4.95 9.98 -4.59
CA ILE A 371 -5.69 9.04 -5.40
C ILE A 371 -7.18 9.33 -5.19
N GLY A 372 -7.77 10.08 -6.12
CA GLY A 372 -9.12 10.60 -5.98
C GLY A 372 -10.23 9.53 -5.95
N THR A 373 -11.25 9.68 -5.09
CA THR A 373 -12.50 8.87 -5.14
C THR A 373 -13.50 9.43 -6.16
N PRO A 374 -14.45 8.63 -6.68
CA PRO A 374 -15.61 9.17 -7.37
C PRO A 374 -16.40 10.09 -6.41
N ALA A 375 -16.66 11.33 -6.83
CA ALA A 375 -17.43 12.27 -6.01
C ALA A 375 -18.91 11.83 -5.94
N GLY A 376 -19.43 11.62 -4.73
CA GLY A 376 -20.86 11.79 -4.48
C GLY A 376 -21.17 13.29 -4.48
N ILE A 377 -22.20 13.73 -5.20
CA ILE A 377 -22.60 15.14 -5.18
C ILE A 377 -23.09 15.50 -3.76
N PRO A 378 -22.73 16.65 -3.18
CA PRO A 378 -23.63 17.36 -2.28
C PRO A 378 -24.61 18.20 -3.11
N SER A 379 -25.85 18.34 -2.65
CA SER A 379 -26.93 19.13 -3.23
C SER A 379 -26.72 20.66 -3.20
N ALA A 380 -25.51 21.16 -3.48
CA ALA A 380 -25.19 22.59 -3.55
C ALA A 380 -23.88 22.84 -4.35
N PRO A 381 -23.68 24.02 -4.97
CA PRO A 381 -22.57 24.25 -5.86
C PRO A 381 -21.25 24.40 -5.09
N ALA A 382 -20.23 23.68 -5.56
CA ALA A 382 -18.80 23.88 -5.31
C ALA A 382 -18.26 23.60 -3.89
N VAL A 383 -18.14 22.32 -3.52
CA VAL A 383 -16.85 21.76 -3.05
C VAL A 383 -16.78 20.31 -3.55
N LEU A 384 -15.88 20.05 -4.49
CA LEU A 384 -15.48 18.71 -4.95
C LEU A 384 -14.67 18.03 -3.84
N ALA A 385 -15.32 17.72 -2.72
CA ALA A 385 -14.69 17.13 -1.56
C ALA A 385 -14.41 15.65 -1.83
N ASP A 386 -13.15 15.31 -2.15
CA ASP A 386 -12.66 13.98 -1.86
C ASP A 386 -12.63 13.82 -0.34
N GLY A 387 -13.59 13.07 0.20
CA GLY A 387 -13.74 12.80 1.63
C GLY A 387 -12.64 11.90 2.19
N THR A 388 -11.75 11.38 1.35
CA THR A 388 -10.70 10.45 1.76
C THR A 388 -9.37 11.15 2.03
N SER A 389 -8.75 10.84 3.17
CA SER A 389 -7.31 11.00 3.38
C SER A 389 -6.60 9.89 2.61
N ASP A 390 -5.47 10.20 1.98
CA ASP A 390 -4.63 9.21 1.31
C ASP A 390 -3.28 9.11 2.01
N HIS A 391 -2.64 7.96 1.90
CA HIS A 391 -1.29 7.77 2.39
C HIS A 391 -0.28 8.09 1.29
N LEU A 392 0.91 8.53 1.69
CA LEU A 392 2.08 8.56 0.83
C LEU A 392 2.63 7.14 0.71
N PRO A 393 3.12 6.72 -0.46
CA PRO A 393 3.87 5.48 -0.56
C PRO A 393 5.14 5.58 0.30
N ILE A 394 5.57 4.47 0.87
CA ILE A 394 6.93 4.34 1.44
C ILE A 394 7.78 3.44 0.54
N LEU A 395 9.01 3.86 0.26
CA LEU A 395 10.01 3.03 -0.43
C LEU A 395 11.01 2.51 0.58
N LEU A 396 11.17 1.19 0.59
CA LEU A 396 12.12 0.48 1.41
C LEU A 396 13.28 0.02 0.51
N THR A 397 14.49 0.44 0.82
CA THR A 397 15.71 -0.05 0.15
C THR A 397 16.43 -0.98 1.12
N VAL A 398 16.63 -2.24 0.71
CA VAL A 398 17.20 -3.31 1.53
C VAL A 398 18.32 -4.10 0.84
#